data_AF-A0A7S1RJD5-F1
#
_entry.id   AF-A0A7S1RJD5-F1
#
_cell.length_a   1.000
_cell.length_b   1.000
_cell.length_c   1.000
_cell.angle_alpha   90.00
_cell.angle_beta   90.00
_cell.angle_gamma   90.00
#
_symmetry.space_group_name_H-M   'P 1'
#
loop_
_entity.id
_entity.type
_entity.pdbx_description
1 polymer ?
#
loop_
_entity_poly.entity_id
_entity_poly.type
_entity_poly.pdbx_seq_one_letter_code
_entity_poly.pdbx_strand_id
1 'polypeptide(L)'
;EEAKEEAKEEAEEEQEEQPPKAELTEEEAKVWHRPHAVYDLAHQAMSSSFASFTVPDATEGFDEVRFEWQDEAGSRAHLRKWVLERKLTTRIEDLQPSEWFTSRLAEWQRVLQDWQLKQKEFRQDPSRSEAAKLRARK
;
A
#
# COMPACT_ATOMS: atom_id res chain seq x y z
N GLU A 1 15.78 -36.63 -66.43
CA GLU A 1 15.17 -35.33 -66.11
C GLU A 1 14.27 -35.41 -64.87
N GLU A 2 13.89 -36.62 -64.41
CA GLU A 2 13.09 -36.84 -63.19
C GLU A 2 13.83 -36.58 -61.86
N ALA A 3 15.15 -36.81 -61.79
CA ALA A 3 15.93 -36.57 -60.57
C ALA A 3 16.09 -35.09 -60.16
N LYS A 4 15.61 -34.15 -60.99
CA LYS A 4 15.64 -32.71 -60.70
C LYS A 4 14.28 -32.17 -60.22
N GLU A 5 13.22 -32.96 -60.37
CA GLU A 5 11.87 -32.63 -59.90
C GLU A 5 11.67 -33.13 -58.47
N GLU A 6 12.11 -34.35 -58.14
CA GLU A 6 12.05 -34.88 -56.76
C GLU A 6 12.90 -34.06 -55.77
N ALA A 7 14.07 -33.56 -56.19
CA ALA A 7 14.92 -32.69 -55.37
C ALA A 7 14.35 -31.26 -55.18
N LYS A 8 13.28 -30.91 -55.91
CA LYS A 8 12.62 -29.61 -55.81
C LYS A 8 11.36 -29.68 -54.95
N GLU A 9 10.66 -30.81 -54.93
CA GLU A 9 9.55 -31.06 -54.00
C GLU A 9 10.05 -31.29 -52.55
N GLU A 10 11.15 -32.01 -52.32
CA GLU A 10 11.71 -32.17 -50.96
C GLU A 10 12.26 -30.87 -50.36
N ALA A 11 12.63 -29.88 -51.19
CA ALA A 11 13.11 -28.58 -50.73
C ALA A 11 11.98 -27.58 -50.42
N GLU A 12 10.73 -27.90 -50.78
CA GLU A 12 9.57 -27.01 -50.62
C GLU A 12 8.70 -27.38 -49.40
N GLU A 13 8.81 -28.60 -48.86
CA GLU A 13 8.08 -29.04 -47.66
C GLU A 13 8.81 -28.80 -46.32
N GLU A 14 10.11 -28.49 -46.31
CA GLU A 14 10.89 -28.28 -45.07
C GLU A 14 10.97 -26.81 -44.62
N GLN A 15 10.24 -25.90 -45.29
CA GLN A 15 9.86 -24.63 -44.67
C GLN A 15 8.67 -24.86 -43.74
N GLU A 16 8.92 -25.58 -42.65
CA GLU A 16 8.14 -25.40 -41.43
C GLU A 16 8.18 -23.90 -41.14
N GLU A 17 7.07 -23.22 -41.41
CA GLU A 17 6.80 -21.85 -40.95
C GLU A 17 7.06 -21.84 -39.45
N GLN A 18 8.29 -21.47 -39.07
CA GLN A 18 8.59 -21.19 -37.68
C GLN A 18 7.58 -20.12 -37.27
N PRO A 19 6.79 -20.37 -36.21
CA PRO A 19 5.78 -19.42 -35.78
C PRO A 19 6.44 -18.05 -35.65
N PRO A 20 5.78 -16.98 -36.12
CA PRO A 20 6.38 -15.65 -36.18
C PRO A 20 7.04 -15.34 -34.86
N LYS A 21 8.36 -15.10 -34.91
CA LYS A 21 9.15 -14.75 -33.73
C LYS A 21 8.50 -13.51 -33.14
N ALA A 22 7.91 -13.65 -31.94
CA ALA A 22 7.23 -12.55 -31.27
C ALA A 22 8.27 -11.48 -30.91
N GLU A 23 8.51 -10.55 -31.82
CA GLU A 23 9.34 -9.38 -31.57
C GLU A 23 8.52 -8.40 -30.75
N LEU A 24 8.87 -8.23 -29.47
CA LEU A 24 8.30 -7.17 -28.65
C LEU A 24 8.63 -5.83 -29.29
N THR A 25 7.62 -4.99 -29.50
CA THR A 25 7.86 -3.59 -29.82
C THR A 25 8.62 -2.90 -28.68
N GLU A 26 9.36 -1.81 -28.97
CA GLU A 26 10.13 -1.09 -27.95
C GLU A 26 9.27 -0.60 -26.77
N GLU A 27 7.98 -0.38 -26.99
CA GLU A 27 7.01 -0.02 -25.95
C GLU A 27 6.62 -1.22 -25.09
N GLU A 28 6.38 -2.38 -25.70
CA GLU A 28 6.06 -3.63 -24.99
C GLU A 28 7.26 -4.12 -24.16
N ALA A 29 8.49 -3.94 -24.66
CA ALA A 29 9.71 -4.31 -23.94
C ALA A 29 9.92 -3.53 -22.63
N LYS A 30 9.32 -2.35 -22.49
CA LYS A 30 9.35 -1.56 -21.25
C LYS A 30 8.30 -2.00 -20.24
N VAL A 31 7.28 -2.75 -20.68
CA VAL A 31 6.19 -3.22 -19.83
C VAL A 31 6.57 -4.56 -19.20
N TRP A 32 7.16 -4.49 -18.01
CA TRP A 32 7.53 -5.68 -17.23
C TRP A 32 6.34 -6.40 -16.60
N HIS A 33 5.26 -5.66 -16.32
CA HIS A 33 4.07 -6.17 -15.66
C HIS A 33 2.85 -5.94 -16.54
N ARG A 34 2.08 -7.00 -16.78
CA ARG A 34 0.84 -6.92 -17.51
C ARG A 34 -0.13 -5.94 -16.81
N PRO A 35 -0.80 -5.04 -17.54
CA PRO A 35 -1.88 -4.24 -16.95
C PRO A 35 -3.06 -5.16 -16.58
N HIS A 36 -3.45 -5.13 -15.31
CA HIS A 36 -4.58 -5.90 -14.80
C HIS A 36 -5.84 -5.05 -14.76
N ALA A 37 -6.89 -5.47 -15.48
CA ALA A 37 -8.21 -4.85 -15.41
C ALA A 37 -8.97 -5.25 -14.13
N VAL A 38 -8.66 -6.43 -13.59
CA VAL A 38 -9.25 -7.00 -12.38
C VAL A 38 -8.12 -7.37 -11.45
N TYR A 39 -8.21 -6.95 -10.19
CA TYR A 39 -7.23 -7.26 -9.15
C TYR A 39 -7.52 -8.62 -8.52
N ASP A 40 -6.46 -9.37 -8.21
CA ASP A 40 -6.58 -10.68 -7.55
C ASP A 40 -7.02 -10.57 -6.09
N LEU A 41 -6.66 -9.48 -5.43
CA LEU A 41 -7.02 -9.18 -4.04
C LEU A 41 -8.03 -8.03 -3.98
N ALA A 42 -8.96 -8.15 -3.02
CA ALA A 42 -9.82 -7.03 -2.66
C ALA A 42 -8.97 -5.83 -2.20
N HIS A 43 -9.41 -4.62 -2.53
CA HIS A 43 -8.67 -3.38 -2.23
C HIS A 43 -8.35 -3.25 -0.73
N GLN A 44 -9.28 -3.65 0.14
CA GLN A 44 -9.07 -3.63 1.60
C GLN A 44 -7.94 -4.57 2.04
N ALA A 45 -7.87 -5.78 1.49
CA ALA A 45 -6.82 -6.75 1.81
C ALA A 45 -5.45 -6.32 1.28
N MET A 46 -5.42 -5.70 0.10
CA MET A 46 -4.19 -5.09 -0.42
C MET A 46 -3.72 -3.94 0.46
N SER A 47 -4.64 -3.06 0.88
CA SER A 47 -4.33 -1.87 1.69
C SER A 47 -3.83 -2.18 3.10
N SER A 48 -4.14 -3.35 3.67
CA SER A 48 -3.61 -3.75 4.98
C SER A 48 -2.25 -4.43 4.90
N SER A 49 -1.93 -5.11 3.80
CA SER A 49 -0.76 -6.00 3.70
C SER A 49 0.40 -5.45 2.87
N PHE A 50 0.15 -4.47 1.98
CA PHE A 50 1.17 -3.98 1.05
C PHE A 50 2.44 -3.45 1.74
N ALA A 51 2.32 -2.91 2.95
CA ALA A 51 3.44 -2.36 3.70
C ALA A 51 4.40 -3.42 4.25
N SER A 52 3.94 -4.68 4.37
CA SER A 52 4.74 -5.82 4.82
C SER A 52 5.40 -6.61 3.69
N PHE A 53 5.17 -6.24 2.43
CA PHE A 53 5.79 -6.95 1.30
C PHE A 53 7.28 -6.68 1.26
N THR A 54 8.05 -7.76 1.15
CA THR A 54 9.51 -7.74 1.09
C THR A 54 10.00 -8.70 0.01
N VAL A 55 11.22 -8.48 -0.46
CA VAL A 55 11.91 -9.42 -1.34
C VAL A 55 12.53 -10.50 -0.45
N PRO A 56 12.46 -11.79 -0.84
CA PRO A 56 13.03 -12.86 -0.05
C PRO A 56 14.49 -12.61 0.31
N ASP A 57 14.87 -12.99 1.53
CA ASP A 57 16.23 -12.88 2.02
C ASP A 57 16.83 -14.28 2.22
N ALA A 58 18.15 -14.41 2.07
CA ALA A 58 18.85 -15.69 2.28
C ALA A 58 18.67 -16.23 3.72
N THR A 59 18.36 -15.35 4.67
CA THR A 59 18.09 -15.71 6.07
C THR A 59 16.75 -16.39 6.30
N GLU A 60 15.85 -16.41 5.32
CA GLU A 60 14.51 -17.03 5.45
C GLU A 60 14.51 -18.55 5.24
N GLY A 61 15.67 -19.13 4.89
CA GLY A 61 15.84 -20.59 4.77
C GLY A 61 15.57 -21.16 3.39
N PHE A 62 15.61 -20.33 2.34
CA PHE A 62 15.54 -20.79 0.96
C PHE A 62 16.87 -21.44 0.52
N ASP A 63 16.78 -22.55 -0.22
CA ASP A 63 17.97 -23.21 -0.81
C ASP A 63 18.66 -22.31 -1.84
N GLU A 64 17.90 -21.56 -2.64
CA GLU A 64 18.42 -20.60 -3.62
C GLU A 64 17.37 -19.54 -3.98
N VAL A 65 17.77 -18.27 -4.08
CA VAL A 65 16.93 -17.17 -4.59
C VAL A 65 17.51 -16.70 -5.91
N ARG A 66 16.81 -17.00 -7.01
CA ARG A 66 17.21 -16.61 -8.38
C ARG A 66 16.39 -15.41 -8.84
N PHE A 67 17.07 -14.36 -9.27
CA PHE A 67 16.45 -13.20 -9.90
C PHE A 67 16.65 -13.26 -11.42
N GLU A 68 15.67 -13.82 -12.12
CA GLU A 68 15.75 -14.12 -13.56
C GLU A 68 15.44 -12.89 -14.45
N TRP A 69 14.63 -11.97 -13.96
CA TRP A 69 14.13 -10.82 -14.72
C TRP A 69 14.99 -9.55 -14.55
N GLN A 70 15.45 -9.28 -13.33
CA GLN A 70 16.35 -8.18 -12.98
C GLN A 70 17.29 -8.64 -11.87
N ASP A 71 18.28 -7.85 -11.49
CA ASP A 71 19.13 -8.14 -10.34
C ASP A 71 18.40 -7.92 -9.00
N GLU A 72 19.02 -8.38 -7.91
CA GLU A 72 18.47 -8.23 -6.56
C GLU A 72 18.24 -6.76 -6.18
N ALA A 73 19.15 -5.85 -6.55
CA ALA A 73 19.04 -4.44 -6.20
C ALA A 73 17.93 -3.77 -7.00
N GLY A 74 17.81 -4.06 -8.31
CA GLY A 74 16.69 -3.63 -9.14
C GLY A 74 15.33 -4.08 -8.59
N SER A 75 15.23 -5.36 -8.23
CA SER A 75 14.02 -5.96 -7.65
C SER A 75 13.61 -5.31 -6.33
N ARG A 76 14.57 -5.12 -5.41
CA ARG A 76 14.35 -4.44 -4.11
C ARG A 76 13.97 -2.98 -4.29
N ALA A 77 14.61 -2.27 -5.21
CA ALA A 77 14.30 -0.87 -5.50
C ALA A 77 12.89 -0.72 -6.08
N HIS A 78 12.49 -1.61 -6.99
CA HIS A 78 11.15 -1.62 -7.56
C HIS A 78 10.07 -1.82 -6.49
N LEU A 79 10.19 -2.87 -5.67
CA LEU A 79 9.21 -3.14 -4.62
C LEU A 79 9.13 -1.97 -3.63
N ARG A 80 10.27 -1.40 -3.24
CA ARG A 80 10.30 -0.22 -2.36
C ARG A 80 9.59 0.98 -2.98
N LYS A 81 9.83 1.27 -4.26
CA LYS A 81 9.15 2.35 -4.99
C LYS A 81 7.64 2.11 -5.02
N TRP A 82 7.21 0.89 -5.36
CA TRP A 82 5.81 0.51 -5.41
C TRP A 82 5.11 0.65 -4.05
N VAL A 83 5.75 0.19 -2.96
CA VAL A 83 5.23 0.35 -1.60
C VAL A 83 5.11 1.83 -1.23
N LEU A 84 6.11 2.67 -1.55
CA LEU A 84 6.06 4.10 -1.28
C LEU A 84 4.94 4.82 -2.05
N GLU A 85 4.78 4.51 -3.34
CA GLU A 85 3.69 5.04 -4.16
C GLU A 85 2.32 4.64 -3.59
N ARG A 86 2.18 3.40 -3.12
CA ARG A 86 0.97 2.94 -2.43
C ARG A 86 0.76 3.66 -1.10
N LYS A 87 1.79 3.91 -0.29
CA LYS A 87 1.67 4.71 0.95
C LYS A 87 1.17 6.13 0.69
N LEU A 88 1.51 6.71 -0.46
CA LEU A 88 1.07 8.06 -0.84
C LEU A 88 -0.38 8.09 -1.38
N THR A 89 -0.79 7.05 -2.09
CA THR A 89 -2.07 7.03 -2.83
C THR A 89 -3.20 6.30 -2.10
N THR A 90 -2.88 5.41 -1.16
CA THR A 90 -3.86 4.60 -0.43
C THR A 90 -4.12 5.16 0.95
N ARG A 91 -5.38 5.04 1.39
CA ARG A 91 -5.78 5.41 2.74
C ARG A 91 -5.26 4.37 3.73
N ILE A 92 -4.47 4.82 4.69
CA ILE A 92 -3.99 3.96 5.79
C ILE A 92 -5.05 3.98 6.88
N GLU A 93 -5.74 2.85 7.07
CA GLU A 93 -6.81 2.72 8.08
C GLU A 93 -6.25 2.43 9.49
N ASP A 94 -5.09 1.78 9.58
CA ASP A 94 -4.54 1.29 10.86
C ASP A 94 -3.63 2.31 11.57
N LEU A 95 -3.67 3.59 11.17
CA LEU A 95 -2.84 4.63 11.77
C LEU A 95 -3.32 4.94 13.19
N GLN A 96 -2.64 4.38 14.19
CA GLN A 96 -2.91 4.67 15.58
C GLN A 96 -2.19 5.96 16.02
N PRO A 97 -2.83 6.82 16.85
CA PRO A 97 -2.15 7.93 17.46
C PRO A 97 -0.96 7.45 18.29
N SER A 98 0.17 8.16 18.20
CA SER A 98 1.36 7.81 18.95
C SER A 98 1.16 7.97 20.46
N GLU A 99 2.01 7.32 21.25
CA GLU A 99 2.01 7.44 22.71
C GLU A 99 2.10 8.90 23.18
N TRP A 100 2.85 9.73 22.45
CA TRP A 100 2.92 11.16 22.72
C TRP A 100 1.54 11.84 22.64
N PHE A 101 0.73 11.51 21.64
CA PHE A 101 -0.61 12.07 21.48
C PHE A 101 -1.55 11.58 22.58
N THR A 102 -1.53 10.29 22.89
CA THR A 102 -2.41 9.72 23.93
C THR A 102 -2.09 10.30 25.31
N SER A 103 -0.80 10.47 25.63
CA SER A 103 -0.35 11.11 26.87
C SER A 103 -0.84 12.56 26.96
N ARG A 104 -0.62 13.37 25.91
CA ARG A 104 -1.09 14.76 25.87
C ARG A 104 -2.61 14.88 25.94
N LEU A 105 -3.33 13.97 25.28
CA LEU A 105 -4.79 13.93 25.34
C LEU A 105 -5.28 13.65 26.75
N ALA A 106 -4.65 12.71 27.47
CA ALA A 106 -5.00 12.40 28.85
C ALA A 106 -4.73 13.58 29.81
N GLU A 107 -3.59 14.26 29.66
CA GLU A 107 -3.28 15.49 30.42
C GLU A 107 -4.34 16.56 30.19
N TRP A 108 -4.70 16.80 28.93
CA TRP A 108 -5.71 17.79 28.57
C TRP A 108 -7.10 17.44 29.13
N GLN A 109 -7.51 16.17 29.03
CA GLN A 109 -8.78 15.69 29.59
C GLN A 109 -8.84 15.90 31.10
N ARG A 110 -7.74 15.69 31.82
CA ARG A 110 -7.66 15.95 33.26
C ARG A 110 -7.88 17.43 33.58
N VAL A 111 -7.19 18.32 32.88
CA VAL A 111 -7.36 19.78 33.07
C VAL A 111 -8.80 20.22 32.74
N LEU A 112 -9.37 19.67 31.67
CA LEU A 112 -10.76 19.94 31.28
C LEU A 112 -11.76 19.49 32.35
N GLN A 113 -11.57 18.30 32.92
CA GLN A 113 -12.42 17.78 34.00
C GLN A 113 -12.31 18.66 35.26
N ASP A 114 -11.10 19.07 35.64
CA ASP A 114 -10.89 19.97 36.78
C ASP A 114 -11.62 21.31 36.59
N TRP A 115 -11.60 21.87 35.37
CA TRP A 115 -12.34 23.09 35.07
C TRP A 115 -13.85 22.88 35.07
N GLN A 116 -14.34 21.77 34.52
CA GLN A 116 -15.76 21.43 34.55
C GLN A 116 -16.27 21.22 35.97
N LEU A 117 -15.48 20.59 36.85
CA LEU A 117 -15.80 20.43 38.27
C LEU A 117 -15.91 21.79 38.96
N LYS A 118 -14.90 22.65 38.82
CA LYS A 118 -14.93 24.02 39.37
C LYS A 118 -16.12 24.83 38.85
N GLN A 119 -16.47 24.68 37.57
CA GLN A 119 -17.64 25.34 37.00
C GLN A 119 -18.96 24.80 37.59
N LYS A 120 -19.07 23.47 37.77
CA LYS A 120 -20.25 22.85 38.39
C LYS A 120 -20.39 23.28 39.85
N GLU A 121 -19.31 23.25 40.62
CA GLU A 121 -19.26 23.74 42.00
C GLU A 121 -19.69 25.22 42.08
N PHE A 122 -19.13 26.07 41.21
CA PHE A 122 -19.51 27.48 41.14
C PHE A 122 -21.00 27.70 40.81
N ARG A 123 -21.59 26.87 39.94
CA ARG A 123 -23.02 26.94 39.60
C ARG A 123 -23.93 26.39 40.70
N GLN A 124 -23.45 25.42 41.47
CA GLN A 124 -24.20 24.76 42.54
C GLN A 124 -24.12 25.50 43.88
N ASP A 125 -23.20 26.47 44.03
CA ASP A 125 -23.06 27.28 45.24
C ASP A 125 -24.35 28.09 45.54
N PRO A 126 -25.09 27.73 46.62
CA PRO A 126 -26.33 28.39 46.98
C PRO A 126 -26.11 29.86 47.38
N SER A 127 -24.94 30.20 47.92
CA SER A 127 -24.64 31.57 48.39
C SER A 127 -24.61 32.57 47.24
N ARG A 128 -24.15 32.12 46.06
CA ARG A 128 -24.07 32.92 44.83
C ARG A 128 -25.40 32.97 44.11
N SER A 129 -26.17 31.87 44.13
CA SER A 129 -27.55 31.84 43.63
C SER A 129 -28.44 32.80 44.43
N GLU A 130 -28.34 32.79 45.75
CA GLU A 130 -29.06 33.74 46.62
C GLU A 130 -28.54 35.17 46.46
N ALA A 131 -27.22 35.41 46.35
CA ALA A 131 -26.68 36.74 46.07
C ALA A 131 -27.09 37.29 44.69
N ALA A 132 -27.21 36.44 43.67
CA ALA A 132 -27.71 36.81 42.35
C ALA A 132 -29.21 37.13 42.38
N LYS A 133 -30.02 36.35 43.10
CA LYS A 133 -31.44 36.66 43.33
C LYS A 133 -31.64 37.95 44.13
N LEU A 134 -30.80 38.19 45.15
CA LEU A 134 -30.86 39.41 45.97
C LEU A 134 -30.49 40.66 45.16
N ARG A 135 -29.53 40.55 44.23
CA ARG A 135 -29.16 41.61 43.29
C ARG A 135 -30.21 41.86 42.21
N ALA A 136 -30.92 40.82 41.76
CA ALA A 136 -32.00 40.95 40.78
C ALA A 136 -33.31 41.52 41.37
N ARG A 137 -33.45 41.51 42.70
CA ARG A 137 -34.64 42.01 43.43
C ARG A 137 -34.49 43.48 43.89
N LYS A 138 -33.32 44.08 43.70
CA LYS A 138 -33.03 45.49 44.00
C LYS A 138 -33.12 46.33 42.74
#